data_AF-A0A3M2E0Y8-F1
#
_entry.id   AF-A0A3M2E0Y8-F1
#
_cell.length_a   1.000
_cell.length_b   1.000
_cell.length_c   1.000
_cell.angle_alpha   90.00
_cell.angle_beta   90.00
_cell.angle_gamma   90.00
#
_symmetry.space_group_name_H-M   'P 1'
#
loop_
_entity.id
_entity.type
_entity.pdbx_description
1 polymer ?
#
loop_
_entity_poly.entity_id
_entity_poly.type
_entity_poly.pdbx_seq_one_letter_code
_entity_poly.pdbx_strand_id
1 'polypeptide(L)' 'NANTDYWYMWKLPLFGERDVDAILAEAEACKKAYPGHHVRINANDRYKQVAAFSLVVRRAG' A
#
# COMPACT_ATOMS: atom_id res chain seq x y z
N ASN A 1 -13.35 -9.11 0.28
CA ASN A 1 -14.11 -8.02 -0.37
C ASN A 1 -13.40 -6.70 -0.06
N ALA A 2 -13.19 -5.82 -1.05
CA ALA A 2 -12.39 -4.59 -0.93
C ALA A 2 -13.24 -3.34 -0.57
N ASN A 3 -14.48 -3.55 -0.12
CA ASN A 3 -15.53 -2.53 -0.01
C ASN A 3 -15.51 -1.73 1.30
N THR A 4 -14.42 -1.79 2.06
CA THR A 4 -14.27 -1.02 3.30
C THR A 4 -13.34 0.17 3.07
N ASP A 5 -13.68 1.31 3.67
CA ASP A 5 -12.92 2.55 3.53
C ASP A 5 -11.53 2.46 4.19
N TYR A 6 -11.44 1.70 5.29
CA TYR A 6 -10.23 1.49 6.07
C TYR A 6 -9.63 0.11 5.85
N TRP A 7 -8.32 0.09 5.66
CA TRP A 7 -7.49 -1.10 5.48
C TRP A 7 -6.36 -1.04 6.51
N TYR A 8 -5.82 -2.20 6.87
CA TYR A 8 -4.65 -2.26 7.75
C TYR A 8 -3.44 -1.59 7.07
N MET A 9 -2.78 -0.71 7.80
CA MET A 9 -1.53 -0.09 7.35
C MET A 9 -0.38 -1.07 7.54
N TRP A 10 0.40 -1.27 6.48
CA TRP A 10 1.67 -1.97 6.57
C TRP A 10 2.74 -1.00 7.05
N LYS A 11 3.28 -1.24 8.25
CA LYS A 11 4.27 -0.36 8.90
C LYS A 11 3.78 1.10 8.94
N LEU A 12 4.60 2.03 8.41
CA LEU A 12 4.34 3.47 8.33
C LEU A 12 4.49 3.93 6.87
N PRO A 13 3.98 5.12 6.50
CA PRO A 13 4.22 5.68 5.18
C PRO A 13 5.72 5.81 4.90
N LEU A 14 6.12 5.47 3.66
CA LEU A 14 7.49 5.60 3.18
C LEU A 14 7.83 7.06 2.86
N PHE A 15 7.98 7.89 3.91
CA PHE A 15 8.23 9.31 3.78
C PHE A 15 9.59 9.58 3.11
N GLY A 16 9.57 10.34 2.01
CA GLY A 16 10.79 10.73 1.29
C GLY A 16 11.42 9.61 0.46
N GLU A 17 10.82 8.43 0.41
CA GLU A 17 11.28 7.32 -0.42
C GLU A 17 11.08 7.65 -1.91
N ARG A 18 12.07 7.34 -2.72
CA ARG A 18 12.10 7.59 -4.16
C ARG A 18 12.46 6.35 -4.96
N ASP A 19 13.00 5.33 -4.32
CA ASP A 19 13.32 4.06 -4.95
C ASP A 19 12.05 3.21 -5.12
N VAL A 20 11.74 2.91 -6.38
CA VAL A 20 10.59 2.09 -6.75
C VAL A 20 10.79 0.65 -6.29
N ASP A 21 12.01 0.14 -6.36
CA ASP A 21 12.31 -1.25 -5.99
C ASP A 21 12.12 -1.45 -4.48
N ALA A 22 12.51 -0.47 -3.66
CA ALA A 22 12.25 -0.48 -2.22
C ALA A 22 10.74 -0.51 -1.90
N ILE A 23 9.93 0.30 -2.59
CA ILE A 23 8.47 0.32 -2.42
C ILE A 23 7.85 -1.03 -2.80
N LEU A 24 8.27 -1.62 -3.92
CA LEU A 24 7.78 -2.91 -4.38
C LEU A 24 8.24 -4.06 -3.48
N ALA A 25 9.45 -3.99 -2.93
CA ALA A 25 9.95 -4.98 -1.96
C ALA A 25 9.10 -5.00 -0.68
N GLU A 26 8.66 -3.84 -0.19
CA GLU A 26 7.74 -3.76 0.96
C GLU A 26 6.35 -4.33 0.63
N ALA A 27 5.85 -4.10 -0.59
CA ALA A 27 4.59 -4.70 -1.03
C ALA A 27 4.67 -6.24 -1.09
N GLU A 28 5.80 -6.80 -1.54
CA GLU A 28 6.07 -8.25 -1.52
C GLU A 28 6.19 -8.79 -0.09
N ALA A 29 6.90 -8.08 0.78
CA ALA A 29 7.03 -8.46 2.19
C ALA A 29 5.65 -8.50 2.88
N CYS A 30 4.79 -7.50 2.62
CA CYS A 30 3.42 -7.45 3.10
C CYS A 30 2.60 -8.63 2.58
N LYS A 31 2.69 -8.96 1.28
CA LYS A 31 1.97 -10.10 0.70
C LYS A 31 2.43 -11.43 1.28
N LYS A 32 3.73 -11.60 1.50
CA LYS A 32 4.31 -12.82 2.10
C LYS A 32 3.86 -13.00 3.55
N ALA A 33 3.78 -11.91 4.32
CA ALA A 33 3.27 -11.95 5.68
C ALA A 33 1.75 -12.24 5.73
N TYR A 34 1.00 -11.78 4.73
CA TYR A 34 -0.46 -11.87 4.67
C TYR A 34 -0.96 -12.42 3.32
N PRO A 35 -0.74 -13.71 3.02
CA PRO A 35 -1.00 -14.29 1.70
C PRO A 35 -2.49 -14.28 1.29
N GLY A 36 -3.42 -14.30 2.25
CA GLY A 36 -4.86 -14.22 1.99
C GLY A 36 -5.41 -12.80 1.80
N HIS A 37 -4.56 -11.77 1.85
CA HIS A 37 -4.99 -10.38 1.79
C HIS A 37 -4.69 -9.71 0.44
N HIS A 38 -5.48 -8.69 0.13
CA HIS A 38 -5.16 -7.72 -0.92
C HIS A 38 -4.09 -6.76 -0.41
N VAL A 39 -3.16 -6.37 -1.27
CA VAL A 39 -2.15 -5.34 -0.98
C VAL A 39 -2.39 -4.17 -1.90
N ARG A 40 -2.48 -2.97 -1.32
CA ARG A 40 -2.75 -1.71 -2.01
C ARG A 40 -1.66 -0.70 -1.71
N ILE A 41 -1.16 -0.04 -2.75
CA ILE A 41 -0.27 1.12 -2.61
C ILE A 41 -1.14 2.38 -2.64
N ASN A 42 -0.90 3.28 -1.70
CA ASN A 42 -1.58 4.56 -1.61
C ASN A 42 -0.54 5.70 -1.54
N ALA A 43 -0.64 6.69 -2.42
CA ALA A 43 0.18 7.89 -2.40
C ALA A 43 -0.66 9.06 -1.89
N ASN A 44 -0.21 9.69 -0.80
CA ASN A 44 -0.94 10.77 -0.15
C ASN A 44 -0.29 12.12 -0.48
N ASP A 45 -1.10 13.09 -0.90
CA ASP A 45 -0.71 14.50 -0.99
C ASP A 45 -0.90 15.15 0.38
N ARG A 46 0.21 15.47 1.04
CA ARG A 46 0.21 16.07 2.38
C ARG A 46 -0.39 17.48 2.41
N TYR A 47 -0.31 18.23 1.32
CA TYR A 47 -0.79 19.62 1.28
C TYR A 47 -2.29 19.67 1.12
N LYS A 48 -2.84 18.79 0.27
CA LYS A 48 -4.28 18.69 0.03
C LYS A 48 -4.99 17.72 0.98
N GLN A 49 -4.24 16.95 1.76
CA GLN A 49 -4.74 15.91 2.67
C GLN A 49 -5.63 14.87 1.99
N VAL A 50 -5.25 14.44 0.78
CA VAL A 50 -5.98 13.44 -0.01
C VAL A 50 -5.07 12.32 -0.49
N ALA A 51 -5.65 11.15 -0.75
CA ALA A 51 -5.02 10.10 -1.53
C ALA A 51 -4.97 10.51 -3.01
N ALA A 52 -3.80 10.89 -3.51
CA ALA A 52 -3.60 11.28 -4.90
C ALA A 52 -3.58 10.06 -5.84
N PHE A 53 -3.20 8.89 -5.34
CA PHE A 53 -3.17 7.64 -6.10
C PHE A 53 -3.44 6.44 -5.21
N SER A 54 -4.22 5.49 -5.69
CA SER A 54 -4.57 4.28 -4.93
C SER A 54 -4.77 3.11 -5.89
N LEU A 55 -3.91 2.08 -5.79
CA LEU A 55 -3.94 0.91 -6.67
C LEU A 55 -3.70 -0.39 -5.89
N VAL A 56 -4.54 -1.39 -6.12
CA VAL A 56 -4.33 -2.75 -5.63
C VAL A 56 -3.24 -3.41 -6.47
N VAL A 57 -2.10 -3.71 -5.86
CA VAL A 57 -0.93 -4.28 -6.52
C VAL A 57 -0.85 -5.80 -6.39
N ARG A 58 -1.47 -6.38 -5.36
CA ARG A 58 -1.59 -7.84 -5.20
C ARG A 58 -3.01 -8.18 -4.78
N ARG A 59 -3.64 -9.16 -5.43
CA ARG A 59 -4.97 -9.66 -5.06
C ARG A 59 -4.87 -10.81 -4.06
N ALA A 60 -5.89 -10.97 -3.22
CA ALA A 60 -6.05 -12.22 -2.50
C ALA A 60 -6.32 -13.33 -3.53
N GLY A 61 -5.62 -14.45 -3.38
CA GLY A 61 -5.90 -15.69 -4.10
C GLY A 61 -6.83 -16.57 -3.28
#